data_AF-A0A9D6S4B0-F1
#
_entry.id   AF-A0A9D6S4B0-F1
#
_cell.length_a   1.000
_cell.length_b   1.000
_cell.length_c   1.000
_cell.angle_alpha   90.00
_cell.angle_beta   90.00
_cell.angle_gamma   90.00
#
_symmetry.space_group_name_H-M   'P 1'
#
loop_
_entity.id
_entity.type
_entity.pdbx_description
1 polymer ?
#
loop_
_entity_poly.entity_id
_entity_poly.type
_entity_poly.pdbx_seq_one_letter_code
_entity_poly.pdbx_strand_id
1 'polypeptide(L)'
;MAAKCENCGRGSVMGHQASHAKNRTARLFRANLQKLFVLKHGIRIRVKFCSSCIHRLKKFGEIGDYMRFSFTPALAVAAVVPIATPPSKKHIDREAKKVEEIMKKVEKERVDVEKVVKVEAKKKAEEQIKIEELVGKR
;
A
#
# COMPACT_ATOMS: atom_id res chain seq x y z
N MET A 1 -1.63 15.49 -24.11
CA MET A 1 -2.46 14.42 -23.46
C MET A 1 -3.35 13.77 -24.51
N ALA A 2 -3.29 12.44 -24.63
CA ALA A 2 -4.14 11.68 -25.57
C ALA A 2 -5.64 11.83 -25.23
N ALA A 3 -6.50 11.87 -26.25
CA ALA A 3 -7.95 11.84 -26.11
C ALA A 3 -8.44 10.39 -25.93
N LYS A 4 -8.00 9.74 -24.85
CA LYS A 4 -8.35 8.36 -24.50
C LYS A 4 -8.85 8.28 -23.05
N CYS A 5 -9.74 7.32 -22.80
CA CYS A 5 -10.19 6.95 -21.48
C CYS A 5 -9.06 6.24 -20.71
N GLU A 6 -8.82 6.65 -19.47
CA GLU A 6 -7.74 6.08 -18.65
C GLU A 6 -8.02 4.66 -18.15
N ASN A 7 -9.29 4.26 -18.07
CA ASN A 7 -9.67 2.91 -17.64
C ASN A 7 -9.77 1.92 -18.81
N CYS A 8 -10.55 2.24 -19.85
CA CYS A 8 -10.85 1.31 -20.94
C CYS A 8 -10.12 1.63 -22.26
N GLY A 9 -9.30 2.68 -22.30
CA GLY A 9 -8.54 3.05 -23.51
C GLY A 9 -9.37 3.62 -24.66
N ARG A 10 -10.70 3.70 -24.55
CA ARG A 10 -11.59 4.24 -25.60
C ARG A 10 -11.12 5.63 -26.03
N GLY A 11 -10.86 5.77 -27.32
CA GLY A 11 -10.35 7.00 -27.92
C GLY A 11 -11.16 7.45 -29.12
N SER A 12 -10.52 8.24 -29.96
CA SER A 12 -11.09 8.62 -31.25
C SER A 12 -10.87 7.50 -32.27
N VAL A 13 -11.90 7.20 -33.07
CA VAL A 13 -11.86 6.21 -34.14
C VAL A 13 -12.17 6.89 -35.46
N MET A 14 -11.43 6.56 -36.51
CA MET A 14 -11.71 6.99 -37.87
C MET A 14 -12.78 6.08 -38.49
N GLY A 15 -13.74 6.67 -39.20
CA GLY A 15 -14.71 5.91 -39.97
C GLY A 15 -15.39 6.78 -41.01
N HIS A 16 -16.54 6.33 -41.50
CA HIS A 16 -17.32 7.06 -42.50
C HIS A 16 -18.74 7.32 -42.01
N GLN A 17 -19.29 8.46 -42.41
CA GLN A 17 -20.73 8.69 -42.39
C GLN A 17 -21.28 8.24 -43.75
N ALA A 18 -22.28 7.35 -43.73
CA ALA A 18 -22.99 6.91 -44.93
C ALA A 18 -24.35 7.60 -45.00
N SER A 19 -24.67 8.24 -46.12
CA SER A 19 -26.02 8.76 -46.38
C SER A 19 -26.97 7.65 -46.83
N HIS A 20 -28.28 7.94 -46.92
CA HIS A 20 -29.26 7.03 -47.53
C HIS A 20 -28.87 6.62 -48.97
N ALA A 21 -28.22 7.52 -49.72
CA ALA A 21 -27.69 7.25 -51.06
C ALA A 21 -26.35 6.49 -51.05
N LYS A 22 -25.87 6.02 -49.89
CA LYS A 22 -24.57 5.33 -49.69
C LYS A 22 -23.33 6.19 -50.01
N ASN A 23 -23.45 7.51 -50.04
CA ASN A 23 -22.30 8.40 -50.13
C ASN A 23 -21.51 8.33 -48.82
N ARG A 24 -20.23 7.98 -48.88
CA ARG A 24 -19.35 7.81 -47.71
C ARG A 24 -18.44 9.02 -47.58
N THR A 25 -18.61 9.80 -46.52
CA THR A 25 -17.70 10.89 -46.15
C THR A 25 -16.86 10.48 -44.95
N ALA A 26 -15.57 10.81 -44.94
CA ALA A 26 -14.70 10.54 -43.79
C ALA A 26 -15.17 11.34 -42.56
N ARG A 27 -15.29 10.68 -41.42
CA ARG A 27 -15.67 11.29 -40.15
C ARG A 27 -14.83 10.70 -39.01
N LEU A 28 -14.43 11.59 -38.10
CA LEU A 28 -13.75 11.20 -36.88
C LEU A 28 -14.77 11.06 -35.73
N PHE A 29 -14.88 9.84 -35.20
CA PHE A 29 -15.76 9.51 -34.06
C PHE A 29 -14.99 9.71 -32.76
N ARG A 30 -15.31 10.79 -32.03
CA ARG A 30 -14.71 11.08 -30.72
C ARG A 30 -15.50 10.37 -29.63
N ALA A 31 -14.80 9.65 -28.75
CA ALA A 31 -15.40 9.15 -27.52
C ALA A 31 -15.84 10.32 -26.62
N ASN A 32 -17.00 10.19 -25.97
CA ASN A 32 -17.46 11.15 -24.97
C ASN A 32 -16.66 10.98 -23.67
N LEU A 33 -15.54 11.69 -23.58
CA LEU A 33 -14.62 11.70 -22.44
C LEU A 33 -14.90 12.91 -21.54
N GLN A 34 -15.16 12.66 -20.27
CA GLN A 34 -15.43 13.68 -19.27
C GLN A 34 -14.31 13.69 -18.23
N LYS A 35 -13.94 14.88 -17.78
CA LYS A 35 -12.93 15.08 -16.73
C LYS A 35 -13.64 15.01 -15.37
N LEU A 36 -13.12 14.20 -14.46
CA LEU A 36 -13.66 14.10 -13.10
C LEU A 36 -12.57 13.77 -12.08
N PHE A 37 -12.92 13.91 -10.81
CA PHE A 37 -12.05 13.54 -9.70
C PHE A 37 -12.36 12.11 -9.25
N VAL A 38 -11.32 11.31 -9.12
CA VAL A 38 -11.38 9.94 -8.57
C VAL A 38 -10.28 9.77 -7.54
N LEU A 39 -10.43 8.74 -6.70
CA LEU A 39 -9.34 8.28 -5.85
C LEU A 39 -8.60 7.17 -6.58
N LYS A 40 -7.29 7.32 -6.77
CA LYS A 40 -6.42 6.26 -7.26
C LYS A 40 -5.41 5.94 -6.17
N HIS A 41 -5.41 4.71 -5.67
CA HIS A 41 -4.60 4.31 -4.50
C HIS A 41 -4.74 5.28 -3.30
N GLY A 42 -5.97 5.75 -3.04
CA GLY A 42 -6.26 6.72 -1.96
C GLY A 42 -5.93 8.18 -2.28
N ILE A 43 -5.25 8.48 -3.39
CA ILE A 43 -4.90 9.85 -3.78
C ILE A 43 -5.96 10.42 -4.72
N ARG A 44 -6.41 11.64 -4.47
CA ARG A 44 -7.36 12.34 -5.34
C ARG A 44 -6.67 12.85 -6.60
N ILE A 45 -7.06 12.32 -7.76
CA ILE A 45 -6.49 12.68 -9.06
C ILE A 45 -7.61 13.09 -10.03
N ARG A 46 -7.29 14.01 -10.95
CA ARG A 46 -8.17 14.39 -12.05
C ARG A 46 -7.90 13.50 -13.25
N VAL A 47 -8.90 12.73 -13.67
CA VAL A 47 -8.80 11.75 -14.76
C VAL A 47 -9.85 11.99 -15.84
N LYS A 48 -9.62 11.45 -17.04
CA LYS A 48 -10.60 11.42 -18.14
C LYS A 48 -11.22 10.04 -18.29
N PHE A 49 -12.53 9.95 -18.10
CA PHE A 49 -13.29 8.72 -18.32
C PHE A 49 -14.38 8.87 -19.37
N CYS A 50 -14.68 7.78 -20.07
CA CYS A 50 -15.83 7.72 -20.95
C CYS A 50 -17.13 7.59 -20.16
N SER A 51 -18.26 8.00 -20.75
CA SER A 51 -19.59 7.93 -20.13
C SER A 51 -19.94 6.54 -19.58
N SER A 52 -19.54 5.46 -20.26
CA SER A 52 -19.76 4.08 -19.81
C SER A 52 -19.00 3.75 -18.53
N CYS A 53 -17.74 4.17 -18.42
CA CYS A 53 -16.95 3.99 -17.20
C CYS A 53 -17.50 4.86 -16.06
N ILE A 54 -17.94 6.09 -16.35
CA ILE A 54 -18.57 6.95 -15.34
C ILE A 54 -19.83 6.30 -14.79
N HIS A 55 -20.66 5.73 -15.67
CA HIS A 55 -21.88 5.03 -15.25
C HIS A 55 -21.55 3.82 -14.37
N ARG A 56 -20.57 2.99 -14.76
CA ARG A 56 -20.11 1.87 -13.93
C ARG A 56 -19.55 2.35 -12.59
N LEU A 57 -18.81 3.44 -12.56
CA LEU A 57 -18.21 3.99 -11.34
C LEU A 57 -19.29 4.48 -10.39
N LYS A 58 -20.37 5.06 -10.94
CA LYS A 58 -21.54 5.45 -10.15
C LYS A 58 -22.31 4.25 -9.60
N LYS A 59 -22.37 3.14 -10.35
CA LYS A 59 -23.13 1.93 -10.00
C LYS A 59 -22.40 1.04 -8.99
N PHE A 60 -21.12 0.75 -9.23
CA PHE A 60 -20.33 -0.19 -8.44
C PHE A 60 -19.49 0.48 -7.35
N GLY A 61 -19.29 1.80 -7.43
CA GLY A 61 -18.45 2.55 -6.47
C GLY A 61 -16.96 2.49 -6.78
N GLU A 62 -16.50 1.46 -7.49
CA GLU A 62 -15.10 1.28 -7.90
C GLU A 62 -14.99 0.69 -9.30
N ILE A 63 -13.87 0.97 -9.96
CA ILE A 63 -13.47 0.41 -11.25
C ILE A 63 -11.95 0.27 -11.26
N GLY A 64 -11.46 -0.97 -11.15
CA GLY A 64 -10.02 -1.25 -11.13
C GLY A 64 -9.33 -0.45 -10.03
N ASP A 65 -8.25 0.25 -10.37
CA ASP A 65 -7.51 1.09 -9.42
C ASP A 65 -8.23 2.39 -8.99
N TYR A 66 -9.40 2.68 -9.58
CA TYR A 66 -10.11 3.94 -9.41
C TYR A 66 -11.36 3.77 -8.56
N MET A 67 -11.46 4.52 -7.46
CA MET A 67 -12.65 4.57 -6.61
C MET A 67 -13.42 5.87 -6.81
N ARG A 68 -14.74 5.79 -6.63
CA ARG A 68 -15.61 6.96 -6.66
C ARG A 68 -15.22 7.88 -5.51
N PHE A 69 -14.93 9.14 -5.85
CA PHE A 69 -14.78 10.18 -4.85
C PHE A 69 -16.15 10.50 -4.25
N SER A 70 -16.40 10.07 -3.00
CA SER A 70 -17.48 10.58 -2.18
C SER A 70 -16.98 11.84 -1.47
N PHE A 71 -17.53 12.99 -1.83
CA PHE A 71 -17.41 14.15 -0.96
C PHE A 71 -18.35 13.91 0.22
N THR A 72 -17.83 13.40 1.33
CA THR A 72 -18.56 13.50 2.60
C THR A 72 -18.54 14.97 2.99
N PRO A 73 -19.70 15.66 3.02
CA PRO A 73 -19.72 17.03 3.53
C PRO A 73 -19.25 16.99 4.98
N ALA A 74 -18.46 17.98 5.40
CA ALA A 74 -17.85 18.03 6.74
C ALA A 74 -18.88 17.82 7.88
N LEU A 75 -20.14 18.20 7.65
CA LEU A 75 -21.27 17.98 8.54
C LEU A 75 -21.63 16.50 8.77
N ALA A 76 -21.44 15.62 7.79
CA ALA A 76 -21.72 14.18 7.95
C ALA A 76 -20.61 13.45 8.73
N VAL A 77 -19.38 13.98 8.73
CA VAL A 77 -18.21 13.39 9.40
C VAL A 77 -18.28 13.57 10.91
N ALA A 78 -19.00 14.58 11.41
CA ALA A 78 -19.18 14.82 12.84
C ALA A 78 -19.92 13.70 13.60
N ALA A 79 -20.68 12.85 12.90
CA ALA A 79 -21.49 11.79 13.53
C ALA A 79 -20.92 10.36 13.38
N VAL A 80 -20.01 10.13 12.42
CA VAL A 80 -19.47 8.78 12.11
C VAL A 80 -17.98 8.64 12.32
N VAL A 81 -17.28 9.73 12.69
CA VAL A 81 -15.93 9.62 13.21
C VAL A 81 -16.06 9.52 14.73
N PRO A 82 -15.92 8.32 15.36
CA PRO A 82 -15.21 8.34 16.62
C PRO A 82 -13.90 9.02 16.25
N ILE A 83 -13.71 10.25 16.74
CA ILE A 83 -12.40 10.86 16.74
C ILE A 83 -11.59 9.79 17.46
N ALA A 84 -10.78 9.03 16.73
CA ALA A 84 -9.56 8.51 17.27
C ALA A 84 -8.80 9.79 17.62
N THR A 85 -9.17 10.38 18.75
CA THR A 85 -8.30 11.27 19.47
C THR A 85 -7.05 10.42 19.55
N PRO A 86 -5.89 10.89 19.03
CA PRO A 86 -4.65 10.20 19.30
C PRO A 86 -4.71 9.89 20.79
N PRO A 87 -4.58 8.61 21.20
CA PRO A 87 -4.87 8.21 22.57
C PRO A 87 -4.10 9.18 23.45
N SER A 88 -4.78 9.86 24.39
CA SER A 88 -4.24 11.01 25.13
C SER A 88 -2.75 10.83 25.40
N LYS A 89 -1.89 11.84 25.17
CA LYS A 89 -0.40 11.72 25.18
C LYS A 89 0.15 10.68 26.20
N LYS A 90 -0.44 10.64 27.40
CA LYS A 90 -0.19 9.65 28.46
C LYS A 90 -0.25 8.16 28.05
N HIS A 91 -1.12 7.76 27.13
CA HIS A 91 -1.23 6.38 26.63
C HIS A 91 -0.16 6.04 25.59
N ILE A 92 0.16 6.98 24.68
CA ILE A 92 1.26 6.83 23.71
C ILE A 92 2.60 6.71 24.46
N ASP A 93 2.81 7.53 25.49
CA ASP A 93 4.01 7.48 26.34
C ASP A 93 4.11 6.15 27.11
N ARG A 94 2.97 5.51 27.44
CA ARG A 94 2.93 4.25 28.19
C ARG A 94 3.21 3.05 27.29
N GLU A 95 2.73 3.07 26.06
CA GLU A 95 3.04 2.06 25.04
C GLU A 95 4.48 2.17 24.56
N ALA A 96 4.98 3.38 24.32
CA ALA A 96 6.39 3.61 24.00
C ALA A 96 7.32 3.10 25.09
N LYS A 97 7.01 3.37 26.37
CA LYS A 97 7.78 2.83 27.52
C LYS A 97 7.76 1.31 27.60
N LYS A 98 6.63 0.66 27.30
CA LYS A 98 6.55 -0.81 27.27
C LYS A 98 7.41 -1.39 26.15
N VAL A 99 7.41 -0.76 24.97
CA VAL A 99 8.24 -1.19 23.84
C VAL A 99 9.73 -1.02 24.18
N GLU A 100 10.13 0.10 24.77
CA GLU A 100 11.52 0.31 25.22
C GLU A 100 11.96 -0.71 26.28
N GLU A 101 11.07 -1.08 27.20
CA GLU A 101 11.36 -2.09 28.22
C GLU A 101 11.51 -3.49 27.61
N ILE A 102 10.68 -3.83 26.61
CA ILE A 102 10.78 -5.08 25.85
C ILE A 102 12.10 -5.12 25.05
N MET A 103 12.46 -4.02 24.37
CA MET A 103 13.71 -3.96 23.60
C MET A 103 14.95 -4.14 24.49
N LYS A 104 14.96 -3.52 25.68
CA LYS A 104 16.03 -3.71 26.68
C LYS A 104 16.09 -5.14 27.21
N LYS A 105 14.95 -5.83 27.37
CA LYS A 105 14.92 -7.26 27.76
C LYS A 105 15.52 -8.14 26.67
N VAL A 106 15.17 -7.92 25.40
CA VAL A 106 15.73 -8.65 24.25
C VAL A 106 17.24 -8.43 24.13
N GLU A 107 17.73 -7.21 24.34
CA GLU A 107 19.17 -6.93 24.33
C GLU A 107 19.91 -7.64 25.48
N LYS A 108 19.33 -7.68 26.68
CA LYS A 108 19.93 -8.37 27.82
C LYS A 108 19.98 -9.89 27.60
N GLU A 109 18.90 -10.48 27.09
CA GLU A 109 18.85 -11.90 26.74
C GLU A 109 19.92 -12.26 25.70
N ARG A 110 20.14 -11.42 24.68
CA ARG A 110 21.22 -11.62 23.69
C ARG A 110 22.61 -11.64 24.33
N VAL A 111 22.90 -10.70 25.23
CA VAL A 111 24.18 -10.63 25.95
C VAL A 111 24.38 -11.85 26.84
N ASP A 112 23.31 -12.34 27.48
CA ASP A 112 23.39 -13.52 28.33
C ASP A 112 23.63 -14.81 27.51
N VAL A 113 22.99 -14.94 26.34
CA VAL A 113 23.28 -16.02 25.38
C VAL A 113 24.74 -15.98 24.90
N GLU A 114 25.25 -14.80 24.55
CA GLU A 114 26.66 -14.66 24.14
C GLU A 114 27.66 -15.07 25.23
N LYS A 115 27.34 -14.80 26.50
CA LYS A 115 28.18 -15.22 27.63
C LYS A 115 28.17 -16.73 27.80
N VAL A 116 27.01 -17.39 27.66
CA VAL A 116 26.90 -18.85 27.74
C VAL A 116 27.74 -19.50 26.63
N VAL A 117 27.65 -19.01 25.39
CA VAL A 117 28.45 -19.51 24.27
C VAL A 117 29.95 -19.35 24.53
N LYS A 118 30.39 -18.24 25.10
CA LYS A 118 31.81 -18.01 25.47
C LYS A 118 32.29 -18.94 26.59
N VAL A 119 31.43 -19.26 27.57
CA VAL A 119 31.76 -20.20 28.65
C VAL A 119 31.86 -21.63 28.10
N GLU A 120 30.94 -22.02 27.23
CA GLU A 120 31.00 -23.34 26.56
C GLU A 120 32.22 -23.48 25.67
N ALA A 121 32.61 -22.44 24.93
CA ALA A 121 33.82 -22.43 24.14
C ALA A 121 35.09 -22.61 25.00
N LYS A 122 35.16 -21.95 26.17
CA LYS A 122 36.27 -22.12 27.13
C LYS A 122 36.33 -23.54 27.69
N LYS A 123 35.20 -24.12 28.08
CA LYS A 123 35.14 -25.51 28.56
C LYS A 123 35.62 -26.51 27.51
N LYS A 124 35.19 -26.33 26.25
CA LYS A 124 35.65 -27.15 25.12
C LYS A 124 37.16 -27.01 24.87
N ALA A 125 37.72 -25.81 25.01
CA ALA A 125 39.16 -25.59 24.88
C ALA A 125 39.96 -26.25 26.03
N GLU A 126 39.48 -26.14 27.28
CA GLU A 126 40.10 -26.82 28.43
C GLU A 126 40.04 -28.35 28.31
N GLU A 127 38.94 -28.88 27.77
CA GLU A 127 38.78 -30.31 27.51
C GLU A 127 39.70 -30.80 26.38
N GLN A 128 39.90 -29.99 25.33
CA GLN A 128 40.88 -30.26 24.27
C GLN A 128 42.32 -30.29 24.80
N ILE A 129 42.71 -29.32 25.66
CA ILE A 129 44.04 -29.29 26.29
C ILE A 129 44.27 -30.54 27.15
N LYS A 130 43.26 -31.00 27.90
CA LYS A 130 43.35 -32.24 28.70
C LYS A 130 43.50 -33.50 27.83
N ILE A 131 42.83 -33.55 26.68
CA ILE A 131 42.98 -34.66 25.73
C ILE A 131 44.41 -34.67 25.16
N GLU A 132 44.97 -33.51 24.81
CA GLU A 132 46.35 -33.39 24.30
C GLU A 132 47.41 -33.78 25.35
N GLU A 133 47.26 -33.37 26.61
CA GLU A 133 48.15 -33.76 27.72
C GLU A 133 48.11 -35.26 28.05
N LEU A 134 46.99 -35.94 27.80
CA LEU A 134 46.85 -37.38 27.95
C LEU A 134 47.48 -38.15 26.78
N VAL A 135 47.39 -37.63 25.55
CA VAL A 135 48.00 -38.23 24.35
C VAL A 135 49.52 -38.00 24.34
N GLY A 136 50.02 -36.88 24.90
CA GLY A 136 51.44 -36.56 25.02
C GLY A 136 52.23 -37.32 26.11
N LYS A 137 51.60 -38.29 26.81
CA LYS A 137 52.23 -39.15 27.83
C LYS A 137 52.67 -40.53 27.31
N ARG A 138 52.97 -40.66 26.02
CA ARG A 138 53.65 -41.83 25.45
C ARG A 138 55.05 -41.49 25.01
#